data_AF-A0A845TNZ1-F1
#
_entry.id   AF-A0A845TNZ1-F1
#
_cell.length_a   1.000
_cell.length_b   1.000
_cell.length_c   1.000
_cell.angle_alpha   90.00
_cell.angle_beta   90.00
_cell.angle_gamma   90.00
#
_symmetry.space_group_name_H-M   'P 1'
#
loop_
_entity.id
_entity.type
_entity.pdbx_description
1 polymer ?
#
loop_
_entity_poly.entity_id
_entity_poly.type
_entity_poly.pdbx_seq_one_letter_code
_entity_poly.pdbx_strand_id
1 'polypeptide(L)' 'PQATPLLARRTARTSSLEEWLFGFAILGDDRAVMATYSAGRVVHVR' A
#
# COMPACT_ATOMS: atom_id res chain seq x y z
N PRO A 1 -6.07 -0.29 3.01
CA PRO A 1 -5.55 -0.73 1.70
C PRO A 1 -5.85 -2.22 1.55
N GLN A 2 -6.27 -2.69 0.37
CA GLN A 2 -6.73 -4.08 0.18
C GLN A 2 -5.78 -4.95 -0.65
N ALA A 3 -4.51 -4.54 -0.77
CA ALA A 3 -3.50 -5.29 -1.50
C ALA A 3 -3.29 -6.72 -0.97
N THR A 4 -3.46 -6.91 0.35
CA THR A 4 -3.46 -8.22 1.00
C THR A 4 -4.52 -8.27 2.10
N PRO A 5 -5.09 -9.45 2.44
CA PRO A 5 -6.03 -9.58 3.55
C PRO A 5 -5.45 -9.12 4.90
N LEU A 6 -4.16 -9.36 5.15
CA LEU A 6 -3.49 -8.96 6.37
C LEU A 6 -3.35 -7.43 6.47
N LEU A 7 -2.94 -6.78 5.38
CA LEU A 7 -2.84 -5.32 5.32
C LEU A 7 -4.22 -4.67 5.47
N ALA A 8 -5.25 -5.23 4.83
CA ALA A 8 -6.63 -4.77 4.96
C ALA A 8 -7.11 -4.84 6.42
N ARG A 9 -6.92 -5.99 7.08
CA ARG A 9 -7.31 -6.17 8.48
C ARG A 9 -6.56 -5.23 9.43
N ARG A 10 -5.24 -5.02 9.22
CA ARG A 10 -4.42 -4.15 10.08
C ARG A 10 -4.81 -2.69 9.94
N THR A 11 -5.04 -2.23 8.71
CA THR A 11 -5.37 -0.82 8.42
C THR A 11 -6.83 -0.47 8.65
N ALA A 12 -7.74 -1.44 8.77
CA ALA A 12 -9.16 -1.19 9.01
C ALA A 12 -9.48 -0.54 10.38
N ARG A 13 -8.55 -0.56 11.33
CA ARG A 13 -8.75 -0.02 12.70
C ARG A 13 -7.87 1.18 13.03
N THR A 14 -7.14 1.72 12.04
CA THR A 14 -6.28 2.88 12.25
C THR A 14 -7.12 4.14 12.35
N SER A 15 -6.80 4.99 13.32
CA SER A 15 -7.50 6.23 13.62
C SER A 15 -6.79 7.48 13.11
N SER A 16 -5.53 7.33 12.67
CA SER A 16 -4.74 8.41 12.09
C SER A 16 -3.99 7.96 10.83
N LEU A 17 -3.51 8.95 10.07
CA LEU A 17 -2.69 8.71 8.89
C LEU A 17 -1.36 8.06 9.27
N GLU A 18 -0.75 8.45 10.38
CA GLU A 18 0.51 7.90 10.89
C GLU A 18 0.38 6.42 11.21
N GLU A 19 -0.70 6.03 11.90
CA GLU A 19 -0.99 4.61 12.20
C GLU A 19 -1.20 3.81 10.91
N TRP A 20 -1.88 4.40 9.93
CA TRP A 20 -2.10 3.81 8.62
C TRP A 20 -0.79 3.61 7.85
N LEU A 21 0.05 4.66 7.78
CA LEU A 21 1.35 4.64 7.10
C LEU A 21 2.32 3.69 7.79
N PHE A 22 2.31 3.62 9.12
CA PHE A 22 3.09 2.65 9.88
C PHE A 22 2.67 1.22 9.53
N GLY A 23 1.37 0.93 9.54
CA GLY A 23 0.84 -0.37 9.12
C GLY A 23 1.23 -0.73 7.68
N PHE A 24 1.19 0.25 6.78
CA PHE A 24 1.58 0.08 5.38
C PHE A 24 3.09 -0.15 5.20
N ALA A 25 3.95 0.57 5.93
CA ALA A 25 5.39 0.42 5.84
C ALA A 25 5.87 -0.96 6.33
N ILE A 26 5.21 -1.53 7.35
CA ILE A 26 5.58 -2.82 7.93
C ILE A 26 5.02 -4.00 7.14
N LEU A 27 3.83 -3.88 6.56
CA LEU A 27 3.10 -4.99 5.93
C LEU A 27 2.97 -4.88 4.41
N GLY A 28 3.40 -3.77 3.83
CA GLY A 28 3.38 -3.55 2.38
C GLY A 28 4.37 -4.46 1.67
N ASP A 29 3.95 -4.98 0.53
CA ASP A 29 4.80 -5.71 -0.41
C ASP A 29 4.49 -5.26 -1.84
N ASP A 30 5.01 -5.96 -2.84
CA ASP A 30 4.83 -5.63 -4.25
C ASP A 30 3.34 -5.51 -4.64
N ARG A 31 2.43 -6.24 -3.98
CA ARG A 31 0.97 -6.18 -4.25
C ARG A 31 0.37 -4.83 -3.92
N ALA A 32 1.03 -4.07 -3.06
CA ALA A 32 0.60 -2.72 -2.73
C ALA A 32 0.97 -1.69 -3.81
N VAL A 33 1.83 -2.04 -4.77
CA VAL A 33 2.17 -1.20 -5.92
C VAL A 33 1.25 -1.54 -7.09
N MET A 34 0.35 -0.61 -7.43
CA MET A 34 -0.57 -0.78 -8.57
C MET A 34 0.08 -0.41 -9.91
N ALA A 35 0.88 0.67 -9.92
CA ALA A 35 1.57 1.14 -11.11
C ALA A 35 2.83 1.92 -10.72
N THR A 36 3.86 1.85 -11.56
CA THR A 36 5.09 2.62 -11.43
C THR A 36 5.23 3.53 -12.64
N TYR A 37 5.50 4.81 -12.38
CA TYR A 37 5.76 5.81 -13.41
C TYR A 37 7.20 6.31 -13.30
N SER A 38 7.89 6.44 -14.42
CA SER A 38 9.22 7.03 -14.52
C SER A 38 9.26 8.04 -15.65
N ALA A 39 9.78 9.25 -15.38
CA ALA A 39 9.75 10.38 -16.33
C ALA A 39 8.35 10.65 -16.92
N GLY A 40 7.31 10.54 -16.08
CA GLY A 40 5.91 10.73 -16.49
C GLY A 40 5.32 9.60 -17.35
N ARG A 41 6.05 8.49 -17.55
CA ARG A 41 5.59 7.35 -18.35
C ARG A 41 5.33 6.15 -17.46
N VAL A 42 4.27 5.40 -17.75
CA VAL A 42 4.00 4.10 -17.11
C VAL A 42 5.11 3.13 -17.49
N VAL A 43 5.82 2.60 -16.51
CA VAL A 43 6.86 1.57 -16.71
C VAL A 43 6.48 0.22 -16.11
N HIS A 44 5.46 0.20 -15.25
CA HIS A 44 4.90 -1.02 -14.69
C HIS A 44 3.42 -0.81 -14.34
N VAL A 45 2.60 -1.82 -14.61
CA VAL A 45 1.21 -1.94 -14.13
C VAL A 45 1.05 -3.37 -13.66
N ARG A 46 0.37 -3.55 -12.53
CA ARG A 46 0.03 -4.86 -12.00
C ARG A 46 -1.29 -5.37 -12.56
#